data_AF-A0A7V5LEB9-F1
#
_entry.id   AF-A0A7V5LEB9-F1
#
_cell.length_a   1.000
_cell.length_b   1.000
_cell.length_c   1.000
_cell.angle_alpha   90.00
_cell.angle_beta   90.00
_cell.angle_gamma   90.00
#
_symmetry.space_group_name_H-M   'P 1'
#
loop_
_entity.id
_entity.type
_entity.pdbx_description
1 polymer ?
#
loop_
_entity_poly.entity_id
_entity_poly.type
_entity_poly.pdbx_seq_one_letter_code
_entity_poly.pdbx_strand_id
1 'polypeptide(L)' 'MREDIQKTKLAKLEKIKVAGINPYPEKCERNLTNAEALKNFKAFKEKKTLILVCRIKSFRLMGNA' A
#
# COMPACT_ATOMS: atom_id res chain seq x y z
N MET A 1 -20.16 0.50 -13.37
CA MET A 1 -19.52 0.58 -12.04
C MET A 1 -20.47 1.35 -11.13
N ARG A 2 -20.92 0.78 -10.01
CA ARG A 2 -21.91 1.44 -9.11
C ARG A 2 -21.44 2.84 -8.72
N GLU A 3 -22.32 3.84 -8.84
CA GLU A 3 -22.01 5.25 -8.62
C GLU A 3 -21.63 5.54 -7.16
N ASP A 4 -22.20 4.81 -6.19
CA ASP A 4 -21.92 4.97 -4.76
C ASP A 4 -20.46 4.65 -4.40
N ILE A 5 -19.88 3.66 -5.08
CA ILE A 5 -18.49 3.27 -4.91
C ILE A 5 -17.56 4.38 -5.43
N GLN A 6 -17.94 5.03 -6.53
CA GLN A 6 -17.17 6.13 -7.10
C GLN A 6 -17.17 7.34 -6.16
N LYS A 7 -18.35 7.75 -5.69
CA LYS A 7 -18.50 8.86 -4.72
C LYS A 7 -17.66 8.62 -3.46
N THR A 8 -17.69 7.39 -2.94
CA THR A 8 -16.90 7.02 -1.76
C THR A 8 -15.39 7.10 -1.99
N LYS A 9 -14.90 6.68 -3.17
CA LYS A 9 -13.47 6.75 -3.52
C LYS A 9 -13.00 8.18 -3.70
N LEU A 10 -13.80 9.04 -4.34
CA LEU A 10 -13.50 10.45 -4.51
C LEU A 10 -13.42 11.18 -3.16
N ALA A 11 -14.38 10.94 -2.27
CA ALA A 11 -14.37 11.50 -0.92
C ALA A 11 -13.12 11.05 -0.11
N LYS A 12 -12.66 9.81 -0.27
CA LYS A 12 -11.40 9.33 0.35
C LYS A 12 -10.17 10.01 -0.25
N LEU A 13 -10.15 10.25 -1.56
CA LEU A 13 -9.06 10.94 -2.24
C LEU A 13 -8.92 12.39 -1.76
N GLU A 14 -10.05 13.09 -1.56
CA GLU A 14 -10.04 14.42 -0.97
C GLU A 14 -9.47 14.42 0.45
N LYS A 15 -9.87 13.46 1.29
CA LYS A 15 -9.31 13.34 2.66
C LYS A 15 -7.79 13.15 2.66
N ILE A 16 -7.24 12.37 1.72
CA ILE A 16 -5.79 12.18 1.58
C ILE A 16 -5.09 13.49 1.18
N LYS A 17 -5.69 14.25 0.26
CA LYS A 17 -5.18 15.57 -0.13
C LYS A 17 -5.21 16.58 1.02
N VAL A 18 -6.32 16.63 1.77
CA VAL A 18 -6.48 17.51 2.95
C VAL A 18 -5.47 17.16 4.04
N ALA A 19 -5.11 15.87 4.18
CA ALA A 19 -4.06 15.43 5.09
C ALA A 19 -2.63 15.81 4.65
N GLY A 20 -2.47 16.54 3.53
CA GLY A 20 -1.17 16.99 3.03
C GLY A 20 -0.32 15.90 2.38
N ILE A 21 -0.89 14.71 2.14
CA ILE A 21 -0.19 13.59 1.51
C ILE A 21 -0.45 13.63 0.01
N ASN A 22 0.61 13.51 -0.81
CA ASN A 22 0.44 13.35 -2.26
C ASN A 22 -0.08 11.92 -2.56
N PRO A 23 -1.32 11.75 -3.06
CA PRO A 23 -1.86 10.42 -3.38
C PRO A 23 -1.16 9.74 -4.56
N TYR A 24 -0.48 10.51 -5.40
CA TYR A 24 0.25 10.02 -6.57
C TYR A 24 1.67 10.60 -6.58
N PRO A 25 2.56 10.10 -5.69
CA PRO A 25 3.95 10.51 -5.68
C PRO A 25 4.65 10.04 -6.97
N GLU A 26 5.56 10.86 -7.49
CA GLU A 26 6.36 10.51 -8.67
C GLU A 26 7.36 9.39 -8.37
N LYS A 27 7.92 9.38 -7.15
CA LYS A 27 8.91 8.41 -6.69
C LYS A 27 8.51 7.87 -5.33
N CYS A 28 8.68 6.56 -5.16
CA CYS A 28 8.57 5.88 -3.87
C CYS A 28 9.84 5.08 -3.63
N GLU A 29 10.30 5.04 -2.39
CA GLU A 29 11.37 4.14 -2.00
C GLU A 29 10.89 2.69 -2.11
N ARG A 30 11.68 1.87 -2.81
CA ARG A 30 11.42 0.45 -2.98
C ARG A 30 12.74 -0.29 -2.99
N ASN A 31 12.90 -1.22 -2.07
CA ASN A 31 14.14 -1.99 -1.98
C ASN A 31 14.14 -3.16 -2.98
N LEU A 32 12.99 -3.83 -3.13
CA LEU A 32 12.85 -5.06 -3.90
C LEU A 32 11.49 -5.15 -4.60
N THR A 33 11.40 -5.99 -5.62
CA THR A 33 10.10 -6.45 -6.13
C THR A 33 9.52 -7.55 -5.23
N ASN A 34 8.19 -7.72 -5.23
CA ASN A 34 7.54 -8.78 -4.46
C ASN A 34 8.04 -10.19 -4.87
N ALA A 35 8.38 -10.38 -6.15
CA ALA A 35 8.89 -11.65 -6.65
C ALA A 35 10.27 -11.99 -6.06
N GLU A 36 11.16 -11.00 -5.99
CA GLU A 36 12.49 -11.15 -5.39
C GLU A 36 12.42 -11.33 -3.89
N ALA A 37 11.51 -10.59 -3.23
CA ALA A 37 11.26 -10.73 -1.79
C ALA A 37 10.80 -12.15 -1.42
N LEU A 38 9.94 -12.76 -2.23
CA LEU A 38 9.49 -14.14 -2.03
C LEU A 38 10.60 -15.17 -2.28
N LYS A 39 11.37 -15.00 -3.37
CA LYS A 39 12.47 -15.92 -3.71
C LYS A 39 13.55 -15.96 -2.62
N ASN A 40 13.90 -14.80 -2.08
CA ASN A 40 14.99 -14.63 -1.11
C ASN A 40 14.49 -14.51 0.34
N PHE A 41 13.24 -14.86 0.61
CA PHE A 41 12.61 -14.69 1.93
C PHE A 41 13.44 -15.30 3.08
N LYS A 42 14.07 -16.45 2.85
CA LYS A 42 14.93 -17.12 3.84
C LYS A 42 16.19 -16.31 4.18
N ALA A 43 16.78 -15.62 3.21
CA ALA A 43 17.98 -14.80 3.40
C ALA A 43 17.68 -13.46 4.09
N PHE A 44 16.43 -13.02 4.09
CA PHE A 44 16.00 -11.78 4.75
C PHE A 44 15.52 -11.97 6.18
N LYS A 45 15.58 -13.20 6.72
CA LYS A 45 15.19 -13.50 8.10
C LYS A 45 16.01 -12.70 9.14
N GLU A 46 17.22 -12.28 8.76
CA GLU A 46 18.14 -11.48 9.59
C GLU A 46 18.10 -9.97 9.30
N LYS A 47 17.48 -9.54 8.18
CA LYS A 47 17.36 -8.10 7.87
C LYS A 47 16.21 -7.48 8.66
N LYS A 48 16.49 -6.36 9.32
CA LYS A 48 15.53 -5.66 10.18
C LYS A 48 14.44 -4.90 9.42
N THR A 49 14.68 -4.45 8.19
CA THR A 49 13.75 -3.59 7.44
C THR A 49 13.71 -3.91 5.95
N LEU A 50 12.49 -4.00 5.41
CA LEU A 50 12.21 -4.23 3.99
C LEU A 50 11.13 -3.24 3.53
N ILE A 51 11.41 -2.49 2.46
CA ILE A 51 10.45 -1.52 1.90
C ILE A 51 9.91 -2.10 0.58
N LEU A 52 8.60 -2.32 0.52
CA LEU A 52 7.90 -2.89 -0.63
C LEU A 52 6.73 -1.99 -1.06
N VAL A 53 6.35 -2.10 -2.34
CA VAL A 53 5.19 -1.41 -2.91
C VAL A 53 4.30 -2.43 -3.60
N CYS A 54 2.97 -2.32 -3.41
CA CYS A 54 2.03 -3.28 -3.95
C CYS A 54 0.61 -2.71 -4.10
N ARG A 55 -0.25 -3.47 -4.79
CA ARG A 55 -1.68 -3.20 -4.87
C ARG A 55 -2.41 -4.02 -3.80
N ILE A 56 -3.18 -3.35 -2.95
CA ILE A 56 -4.04 -4.02 -1.95
C ILE A 56 -5.16 -4.76 -2.70
N LYS A 57 -5.19 -6.09 -2.57
CA LYS A 57 -6.22 -6.96 -3.19
C LYS A 57 -7.31 -7.37 -2.22
N SER A 58 -6.92 -7.76 -1.00
CA SER A 58 -7.83 -8.14 0.07
C SER A 58 -7.41 -7.42 1.35
N PHE A 59 -8.40 -7.06 2.15
CA PHE A 59 -8.19 -6.47 3.45
C PHE A 59 -9.20 -7.11 4.40
N ARG A 60 -8.70 -7.68 5.51
CA ARG A 60 -9.53 -8.27 6.56
C ARG A 60 -9.19 -7.56 7.85
N LEU A 61 -10.17 -6.85 8.41
CA LEU A 61 -10.04 -6.25 9.72
C LEU A 61 -10.36 -7.32 10.77
N MET A 62 -9.44 -7.56 11.70
CA MET A 62 -9.68 -8.32 12.94
C MET A 62 -9.51 -7.35 14.11
N GLY A 63 -10.17 -7.61 15.25
CA GLY A 63 -10.23 -6.67 16.40
C GLY A 63 -8.85 -6.28 16.96
N ASN A 64 -8.80 -5.10 17.61
CA ASN A 64 -7.62 -4.29 17.93
C ASN A 64 -6.96 -3.58 16.73
N ALA A 65 -7.79 -3.01 15.86
CA ALA A 65 -7.37 -2.06 14.82
C ALA A 65 -7.69 -0.62 15.24
#